data_AF-A0A2A9KDQ5-F1
#
_entry.id   AF-A0A2A9KDQ5-F1
#
_cell.length_a   1.000
_cell.length_b   1.000
_cell.length_c   1.000
_cell.angle_alpha   90.00
_cell.angle_beta   90.00
_cell.angle_gamma   90.00
#
_symmetry.space_group_name_H-M   'P 1'
#
loop_
_entity.id
_entity.type
_entity.pdbx_description
1 polymer ?
#
loop_
_entity_poly.entity_id
_entity_poly.type
_entity_poly.pdbx_seq_one_letter_code
_entity_poly.pdbx_strand_id
1 'polypeptide(L)'
;MRKFIFLAVVTLLAGCATDAERSLQAQKDVDQMMQIYGPACQRLGYKADSNEWRNCVLRLDTKNNVERYPVTTTCFGHPGLFQCNTF
;
A
#
# COMPACT_ATOMS: atom_id res chain seq x y z
N MET A 1 -16.39 -15.66 35.59
CA MET A 1 -16.31 -14.19 35.75
C MET A 1 -14.88 -13.66 35.56
N ARG A 2 -13.94 -13.88 36.48
CA ARG A 2 -12.57 -13.32 36.42
C ARG A 2 -11.76 -13.70 35.17
N LYS A 3 -11.87 -14.93 34.67
CA LYS A 3 -11.19 -15.38 33.43
C LYS A 3 -11.66 -14.65 32.16
N PHE A 4 -12.94 -14.27 32.09
CA PHE A 4 -13.51 -13.54 30.95
C PHE A 4 -13.04 -12.08 30.93
N ILE A 5 -12.84 -11.48 32.11
CA ILE A 5 -12.29 -10.12 32.24
C ILE A 5 -10.85 -10.05 31.70
N PHE A 6 -10.01 -11.04 32.03
CA PHE A 6 -8.64 -11.10 31.48
C PHE A 6 -8.62 -11.25 29.96
N LEU A 7 -9.52 -12.04 29.40
CA LEU A 7 -9.59 -12.27 27.95
C LEU A 7 -10.04 -11.01 27.20
N ALA A 8 -10.99 -10.26 27.76
CA ALA A 8 -11.43 -8.98 27.23
C ALA A 8 -10.34 -7.88 27.28
N VAL A 9 -9.51 -7.87 28.32
CA VAL A 9 -8.40 -6.92 28.45
C VAL A 9 -7.31 -7.18 27.39
N VAL A 10 -7.00 -8.44 27.10
CA VAL A 10 -5.99 -8.80 26.09
C VAL A 10 -6.41 -8.40 24.68
N THR A 11 -7.69 -8.57 24.32
CA THR A 11 -8.18 -8.18 22.98
C THR A 11 -8.22 -6.67 22.78
N LEU A 12 -8.52 -5.90 23.84
CA LEU A 12 -8.44 -4.43 23.81
C LEU A 12 -7.00 -3.93 23.63
N LEU A 13 -6.02 -4.59 24.26
CA LEU A 13 -4.60 -4.23 24.12
C LEU A 13 -4.04 -4.57 22.72
N ALA A 14 -4.50 -5.66 22.10
CA ALA A 14 -4.10 -6.04 20.74
C ALA A 14 -4.56 -5.03 19.68
N GLY A 15 -5.72 -4.40 19.87
CA GLY A 15 -6.21 -3.34 18.99
C GLY A 15 -5.30 -2.12 18.94
N CYS A 16 -4.73 -1.70 20.08
CA CYS A 16 -3.82 -0.55 20.15
C CYS A 16 -2.42 -0.85 19.61
N ALA A 17 -1.91 -2.08 19.77
CA ALA A 17 -0.61 -2.47 19.22
C ALA A 17 -0.60 -2.49 17.68
N THR A 18 -1.74 -2.81 17.07
CA THR A 18 -1.87 -2.97 15.61
C THR A 18 -1.61 -1.66 14.85
N ASP A 19 -2.04 -0.50 15.35
CA ASP A 19 -1.84 0.77 14.65
C ASP A 19 -0.38 1.26 14.71
N ALA A 20 0.31 0.99 15.83
CA ALA A 20 1.73 1.27 15.96
C ALA A 20 2.54 0.47 14.92
N GLU A 21 2.23 -0.82 14.76
CA GLU A 21 2.85 -1.69 13.76
C GLU A 21 2.59 -1.23 12.33
N ARG A 22 1.34 -0.84 12.01
CA ARG A 22 0.99 -0.28 10.69
C ARG A 22 1.76 0.99 10.38
N SER A 23 1.89 1.90 11.35
CA SER A 23 2.65 3.15 11.15
C SER A 23 4.15 2.91 10.94
N LEU A 24 4.71 1.89 11.60
CA LEU A 24 6.11 1.51 11.41
C LEU A 24 6.33 0.90 10.02
N GLN A 25 5.38 0.07 9.57
CA GLN A 25 5.44 -0.51 8.23
C GLN A 25 5.36 0.59 7.15
N ALA A 26 4.42 1.52 7.29
CA ALA A 26 4.26 2.64 6.35
C ALA A 26 5.54 3.50 6.25
N GLN A 27 6.25 3.72 7.35
CA GLN A 27 7.53 4.44 7.33
C GLN A 27 8.59 3.68 6.50
N LYS A 28 8.73 2.37 6.72
CA LYS A 28 9.66 1.54 5.94
C LYS A 28 9.32 1.55 4.46
N ASP A 29 8.04 1.49 4.12
CA ASP A 29 7.57 1.51 2.74
C ASP A 29 7.97 2.83 2.05
N VAL A 30 7.78 3.97 2.73
CA VAL A 30 8.20 5.28 2.23
C VAL A 30 9.73 5.36 2.09
N ASP A 31 10.49 4.91 3.07
CA ASP A 31 11.96 4.88 3.02
C ASP A 31 12.45 4.06 1.81
N GLN A 32 11.84 2.91 1.57
CA GLN A 32 12.14 2.08 0.42
C GLN A 32 11.82 2.78 -0.91
N MET A 33 10.65 3.43 -1.02
CA MET A 33 10.29 4.20 -2.23
C MET A 33 11.30 5.32 -2.51
N MET A 34 11.71 6.05 -1.48
CA MET A 34 12.72 7.11 -1.60
C MET A 34 14.07 6.57 -2.06
N GLN A 35 14.51 5.41 -1.55
CA GLN A 35 15.75 4.77 -1.97
C GLN A 35 15.70 4.28 -3.43
N ILE A 36 14.59 3.66 -3.85
CA ILE A 36 14.45 3.07 -5.18
C ILE A 36 14.23 4.15 -6.25
N TYR A 37 13.26 5.05 -6.05
CA TYR A 37 12.83 6.00 -7.09
C TYR A 37 13.44 7.40 -6.92
N GLY A 38 13.91 7.75 -5.73
CA GLY A 38 14.50 9.05 -5.43
C GLY A 38 15.62 9.47 -6.37
N PRO A 39 16.61 8.60 -6.67
CA PRO A 39 17.69 8.90 -7.61
C PRO A 39 17.20 9.14 -9.04
N ALA A 40 16.12 8.48 -9.48
CA ALA A 40 15.53 8.75 -10.78
C ALA A 40 14.91 10.14 -10.82
N CYS A 41 14.18 10.53 -9.77
CA CYS A 41 13.59 11.86 -9.66
C CYS A 41 14.64 12.97 -9.56
N GLN A 42 15.78 12.73 -8.88
CA GLN A 42 16.89 13.68 -8.88
C GLN A 42 17.51 13.86 -10.27
N ARG A 43 17.68 12.76 -11.03
CA ARG A 43 18.13 12.83 -12.43
C ARG A 43 17.17 13.58 -13.35
N LEU A 44 15.88 13.62 -13.03
CA LEU A 44 14.88 14.44 -13.71
C LEU A 44 14.93 15.93 -13.32
N GLY A 45 15.82 16.32 -12.40
CA GLY A 45 16.03 17.70 -11.99
C GLY A 45 15.23 18.14 -10.76
N TYR A 46 14.48 17.24 -10.11
CA TYR A 46 13.78 17.58 -8.88
C TYR A 46 14.75 17.67 -7.71
N LYS A 47 14.66 18.76 -6.93
CA LYS A 47 15.43 18.92 -5.69
C LYS A 47 15.02 17.86 -4.67
N ALA A 48 15.99 17.15 -4.09
CA ALA A 48 15.75 16.17 -3.04
C ALA A 48 14.87 16.75 -1.90
N ASP A 49 14.00 15.92 -1.35
CA ASP A 49 13.05 16.22 -0.26
C ASP A 49 12.01 17.33 -0.54
N SER A 50 12.03 17.94 -1.73
CA SER A 50 10.99 18.87 -2.16
C SER A 50 9.66 18.14 -2.38
N ASN A 51 8.56 18.91 -2.34
CA ASN A 51 7.23 18.35 -2.61
C ASN A 51 7.14 17.76 -4.03
N GLU A 52 7.78 18.40 -5.01
CA GLU A 52 7.82 17.92 -6.40
C GLU A 52 8.60 16.60 -6.54
N TRP A 53 9.72 16.48 -5.82
CA TRP A 53 10.48 15.24 -5.77
C TRP A 53 9.66 14.11 -5.11
N ARG A 54 8.99 14.39 -3.98
CA ARG A 54 8.11 13.41 -3.32
C ARG A 54 6.95 12.97 -4.23
N ASN A 55 6.35 13.91 -4.97
CA ASN A 55 5.31 13.60 -5.94
C ASN A 55 5.84 12.70 -7.08
N CYS A 56 7.03 13.00 -7.60
CA CYS A 56 7.69 12.15 -8.58
C CYS A 56 7.92 10.72 -8.07
N VAL A 57 8.43 10.56 -6.84
CA VAL A 57 8.65 9.25 -6.21
C VAL A 57 7.34 8.45 -6.12
N LEU A 58 6.27 9.07 -5.61
CA LEU A 58 4.95 8.44 -5.49
C LEU A 58 4.38 8.03 -6.85
N ARG A 59 4.56 8.86 -7.89
CA ARG A 59 4.07 8.56 -9.25
C ARG A 59 4.82 7.39 -9.88
N LEU A 60 6.14 7.31 -9.69
CA LEU A 60 6.94 6.19 -10.19
C LEU A 60 6.57 4.87 -9.50
N ASP A 61 6.39 4.90 -8.17
CA ASP A 61 5.93 3.74 -7.43
C ASP A 61 4.53 3.28 -7.88
N THR A 62 3.59 4.22 -8.01
CA THR A 62 2.23 3.92 -8.50
C THR A 62 2.27 3.27 -9.87
N LYS A 63 3.08 3.80 -10.80
CA LYS A 63 3.24 3.23 -12.14
C LYS A 63 3.76 1.79 -12.07
N ASN A 64 4.81 1.54 -11.28
CA ASN A 64 5.38 0.20 -11.13
C ASN A 64 4.37 -0.78 -10.51
N ASN A 65 3.57 -0.34 -9.53
CA ASN A 65 2.52 -1.18 -8.94
C ASN A 65 1.41 -1.51 -9.95
N VAL A 66 0.97 -0.53 -10.76
CA VAL A 66 -0.01 -0.77 -11.83
C VAL A 66 0.51 -1.77 -12.85
N GLU A 67 1.77 -1.65 -13.28
CA GLU A 67 2.38 -2.60 -14.22
C GLU A 67 2.53 -4.02 -13.63
N ARG A 68 2.59 -4.14 -12.30
CA ARG A 68 2.75 -5.42 -11.61
C ARG A 68 1.44 -6.21 -11.47
N TYR A 69 0.29 -5.54 -11.51
CA TYR A 69 -1.01 -6.23 -11.45
C TYR A 69 -1.47 -6.60 -12.87
N PRO A 70 -1.59 -7.90 -13.21
CA PRO A 70 -2.14 -8.28 -14.50
C PRO A 70 -3.59 -7.79 -14.57
N VAL A 71 -3.98 -7.25 -15.73
CA VAL A 71 -5.38 -6.92 -16.02
C VAL A 71 -6.26 -8.12 -15.69
N THR A 72 -7.11 -8.01 -14.67
CA THR A 72 -7.98 -9.09 -14.27
C THR A 72 -9.24 -9.06 -15.13
N THR A 73 -9.43 -10.07 -15.97
CA THR A 73 -10.71 -10.27 -16.66
C THR A 73 -11.74 -10.69 -15.62
N THR A 74 -12.63 -9.78 -15.25
CA THR A 74 -13.79 -10.12 -14.43
C THR A 74 -14.94 -10.49 -15.36
N CYS A 75 -15.37 -11.75 -15.27
CA CYS A 75 -16.55 -12.23 -15.96
C CYS A 75 -17.72 -12.25 -14.96
N PHE A 76 -18.73 -11.42 -15.22
CA PHE A 76 -19.97 -11.45 -14.45
C PHE A 76 -21.04 -12.13 -15.31
N GLY A 77 -21.73 -13.15 -14.77
CA GLY A 77 -22.79 -13.86 -15.50
C GLY A 77 -23.14 -15.23 -14.94
N HIS A 78 -24.24 -15.79 -15.44
CA HIS A 78 -24.70 -17.16 -15.16
C HIS A 78 -24.15 -18.14 -16.22
N PRO A 79 -24.09 -19.46 -15.93
CA PRO A 79 -23.60 -20.46 -16.87
C PRO A 79 -24.30 -20.34 -18.23
N GLY A 80 -23.55 -19.97 -19.27
CA GLY A 80 -24.03 -19.84 -20.66
C GLY A 80 -24.05 -18.41 -21.22
N LEU A 81 -23.95 -17.36 -20.39
CA LEU A 81 -23.83 -15.96 -20.83
C LEU A 81 -22.87 -15.22 -19.89
N PHE A 82 -21.56 -15.32 -20.16
CA PHE A 82 -20.56 -14.52 -19.47
C PHE A 82 -20.27 -13.25 -20.28
N GLN A 83 -20.55 -12.08 -19.70
CA GLN A 83 -20.00 -10.83 -20.19
C GLN A 83 -18.70 -10.58 -19.44
N CYS A 84 -17.58 -10.82 -20.13
CA CYS A 84 -16.26 -10.58 -19.60
C CYS A 84 -15.78 -9.20 -20.02
N ASN A 85 -15.47 -8.36 -19.03
CA ASN A 85 -14.86 -7.06 -19.25
C ASN A 85 -13.42 -7.08 -18.72
N THR A 86 -12.53 -6.43 -19.45
CA THR A 86 -11.14 -6.17 -19.06
C THR A 86 -11.02 -4.69 -18.68
N PHE A 87 -10.43 -4.42 -17.53
CA PHE A 87 -10.17 -3.07 -17.02
C PHE A 87 -8.67 -2.87 -16.83
#